data_AF-A0A969QJ80-F1
#
_entry.id   AF-A0A969QJ80-F1
#
_cell.length_a   1.000
_cell.length_b   1.000
_cell.length_c   1.000
_cell.angle_alpha   90.00
_cell.angle_beta   90.00
_cell.angle_gamma   90.00
#
_symmetry.space_group_name_H-M   'P 1'
#
loop_
_entity.id
_entity.type
_entity.pdbx_description
1 polymer ?
#
loop_
_entity_poly.entity_id
_entity_poly.type
_entity_poly.pdbx_seq_one_letter_code
_entity_poly.pdbx_strand_id
1 'polypeptide(L)'
;MKITDKQLAIAAFCLTFVLSLELILQGFEFVNFVLDPSHQSSDFHAPYVRRGLQYIGIIAIYIYWLLRSEPQISKPKIRPEPEANEDQSFLDLVKPFWVFLFLAYVGFPVTTDIYSYLHFGWMSWMGINPYLTPASEFVSPMSPFLVWGQTSTYGPISNLLFMVGAAFTPISVILGVYVLKVVFLLLHLTNGYLIWRHLKPSAHYKKTTIAYLFNPLLLYEFIVEGHIDVLISTFCISFIILLRHKRYAAALLAIVAGFFSKTLPIVWLPMACVFLIRQKRWQALAIAILITAALCTLFGSTIFPNAKAVLSIINPGVAYQTGWVVP
;
A
#
# COMPACT_ATOMS: atom_id res chain seq x y z
N MET A 1 -14.22 1.27 35.80
CA MET A 1 -14.41 2.55 35.07
C MET A 1 -14.42 2.24 33.58
N LYS A 2 -15.44 2.63 32.79
CA LYS A 2 -15.43 2.38 31.34
C LYS A 2 -14.48 3.36 30.66
N ILE A 3 -13.49 2.85 29.92
CA ILE A 3 -12.57 3.68 29.13
C ILE A 3 -13.38 4.33 27.99
N THR A 4 -13.21 5.63 27.80
CA THR A 4 -13.89 6.41 26.75
C THR A 4 -13.08 6.42 25.45
N ASP A 5 -13.73 6.68 24.31
CA ASP A 5 -13.05 6.73 23.01
C ASP A 5 -12.02 7.85 22.94
N LYS A 6 -12.30 8.96 23.63
CA LYS A 6 -11.35 10.07 23.80
C LYS A 6 -10.08 9.62 24.54
N GLN A 7 -10.22 8.83 25.59
CA GLN A 7 -9.06 8.29 26.33
C GLN A 7 -8.25 7.31 25.47
N LEU A 8 -8.91 6.44 24.70
CA LEU A 8 -8.23 5.54 23.75
C LEU A 8 -7.49 6.33 22.67
N ALA A 9 -8.12 7.36 22.10
CA ALA A 9 -7.52 8.19 21.06
C ALA A 9 -6.30 8.97 21.60
N ILE A 10 -6.37 9.51 22.82
CA ILE A 10 -5.23 10.19 23.46
C ILE A 10 -4.07 9.21 23.68
N ALA A 11 -4.35 8.02 24.22
CA ALA A 11 -3.32 7.01 24.46
C ALA A 11 -2.67 6.54 23.14
N ALA A 12 -3.47 6.27 22.11
CA ALA A 12 -2.99 5.92 20.78
C ALA A 12 -2.15 7.04 20.16
N PHE A 13 -2.59 8.30 20.30
CA PHE A 13 -1.86 9.46 19.82
C PHE A 13 -0.49 9.57 20.47
N CYS A 14 -0.39 9.48 21.81
CA CYS A 14 0.89 9.56 22.51
C CYS A 14 1.88 8.49 22.02
N LEU A 15 1.43 7.23 21.92
CA LEU A 15 2.28 6.14 21.42
C LEU A 15 2.69 6.34 19.96
N THR A 16 1.74 6.75 19.11
CA THR A 16 2.01 6.98 17.67
C THR A 16 2.95 8.15 17.45
N PHE A 17 2.82 9.22 18.24
CA PHE A 17 3.69 10.39 18.16
C PHE A 17 5.13 10.03 18.50
N VAL A 18 5.34 9.33 19.62
CA VAL A 18 6.69 8.88 20.02
C VAL A 18 7.28 7.93 18.98
N LEU A 19 6.51 6.93 18.54
CA LEU A 19 6.97 5.99 17.50
C LEU A 19 7.35 6.73 16.21
N SER A 20 6.51 7.66 15.75
CA SER A 20 6.78 8.45 14.54
C SER A 20 8.05 9.29 14.66
N LEU A 21 8.30 9.89 15.82
CA LEU A 21 9.52 10.67 16.06
C LEU A 21 10.76 9.77 16.04
N GLU A 22 10.70 8.61 16.69
CA GLU A 22 11.80 7.64 16.68
C GLU A 22 12.12 7.13 15.27
N LEU A 23 11.09 6.90 14.45
CA LEU A 23 11.26 6.48 13.06
C LEU A 23 11.91 7.58 12.20
N ILE A 24 11.53 8.84 12.38
CA ILE A 24 12.16 9.98 11.68
C ILE A 24 13.65 10.06 12.02
N LEU A 25 13.98 10.01 13.31
CA LEU A 25 15.37 10.10 13.77
C LEU A 25 16.22 8.95 13.22
N GLN A 26 15.72 7.73 13.33
CA GLN A 26 16.42 6.55 12.79
C GLN A 26 16.59 6.64 11.27
N GLY A 27 15.55 7.07 10.56
CA GLY A 27 15.60 7.24 9.11
C GLY A 27 16.66 8.24 8.67
N PHE A 28 16.75 9.37 9.37
CA PHE A 28 17.76 10.39 9.11
C PHE A 28 19.18 9.86 9.40
N GLU A 29 19.37 9.15 10.51
CA GLU A 29 20.65 8.51 10.83
C GLU A 29 21.04 7.46 9.79
N PHE A 30 20.11 6.62 9.35
CA PHE A 30 20.33 5.62 8.32
C PHE A 30 20.76 6.26 7.00
N VAL A 31 20.05 7.30 6.55
CA VAL A 31 20.40 8.00 5.30
C VAL A 31 21.80 8.63 5.38
N ASN A 32 22.13 9.29 6.50
CA ASN A 32 23.45 9.88 6.67
C ASN A 32 24.55 8.81 6.74
N PHE A 33 24.31 7.70 7.43
CA PHE A 33 25.26 6.58 7.49
C PHE A 33 25.55 5.99 6.12
N VAL A 34 24.52 5.79 5.29
CA VAL A 34 24.69 5.26 3.93
C VAL A 34 25.45 6.23 3.03
N LEU A 35 25.25 7.54 3.19
CA LEU A 35 25.90 8.57 2.38
C LEU A 35 27.33 8.92 2.86
N ASP A 36 27.58 8.85 4.17
CA ASP A 36 28.87 9.06 4.81
C ASP A 36 29.09 8.06 5.96
N PRO A 37 29.70 6.89 5.66
CA PRO A 37 29.94 5.85 6.65
C PRO A 37 30.91 6.25 7.78
N SER A 38 31.61 7.38 7.66
CA SER A 38 32.50 7.89 8.72
C SER A 38 31.72 8.40 9.94
N HIS A 39 30.43 8.71 9.77
CA HIS A 39 29.49 9.02 10.84
C HIS A 39 28.95 7.74 11.49
N GLN A 40 29.77 7.05 12.28
CA GLN A 40 29.28 5.96 13.15
C GLN A 40 28.48 6.54 14.32
N SER A 41 27.15 6.35 14.32
CA SER A 41 26.35 6.51 15.54
C SER A 41 26.41 5.21 16.36
N SER A 42 26.60 5.34 17.66
CA SER A 42 27.00 4.26 18.57
C SER A 42 25.86 3.36 19.09
N ASP A 43 24.63 3.45 18.59
CA ASP A 43 23.46 2.89 19.29
C ASP A 43 22.33 2.30 18.41
N PHE A 44 22.66 1.50 17.40
CA PHE A 44 21.65 0.86 16.54
C PHE A 44 20.82 -0.26 17.19
N HIS A 45 21.27 -0.87 18.30
CA HIS A 45 20.68 -2.12 18.80
C HIS A 45 19.63 -1.98 19.92
N ALA A 46 19.64 -0.90 20.71
CA ALA A 46 18.64 -0.64 21.75
C ALA A 46 17.23 -0.12 21.31
N PRO A 47 16.98 0.38 20.07
CA PRO A 47 15.68 0.96 19.70
C PRO A 47 14.64 -0.04 19.15
N TYR A 48 14.98 -1.29 18.78
CA TYR A 48 14.01 -2.19 18.12
C TYR A 48 12.92 -2.72 19.07
N VAL A 49 13.29 -3.16 20.28
CA VAL A 49 12.33 -3.71 21.25
C VAL A 49 11.32 -2.66 21.70
N ARG A 50 11.78 -1.44 22.01
CA ARG A 50 10.92 -0.34 22.45
C ARG A 50 9.89 0.03 21.39
N ARG A 51 10.31 0.19 20.13
CA ARG A 51 9.42 0.50 19.01
C ARG A 51 8.42 -0.62 18.75
N GLY A 52 8.87 -1.87 18.82
CA GLY A 52 8.00 -3.03 18.76
C GLY A 52 6.91 -3.01 19.84
N LEU A 53 7.27 -2.71 21.09
CA LEU A 53 6.30 -2.59 22.20
C LEU A 53 5.33 -1.42 22.00
N GLN A 54 5.82 -0.26 21.54
CA GLN A 54 4.96 0.88 21.21
C GLN A 54 3.94 0.50 20.13
N TYR A 55 4.40 -0.14 19.05
CA TYR A 55 3.55 -0.58 17.95
C TYR A 55 2.51 -1.64 18.39
N ILE A 56 2.92 -2.63 19.18
CA ILE A 56 2.01 -3.61 19.79
C ILE A 56 0.96 -2.91 20.66
N GLY A 57 1.36 -1.89 21.44
CA GLY A 57 0.44 -1.08 22.24
C GLY A 57 -0.60 -0.36 21.39
N ILE A 58 -0.21 0.24 20.26
CA ILE A 58 -1.12 0.89 19.32
C ILE A 58 -2.10 -0.13 18.71
N ILE A 59 -1.60 -1.31 18.29
CA ILE A 59 -2.44 -2.40 17.78
C ILE A 59 -3.44 -2.86 18.84
N ALA A 60 -3.01 -3.04 20.10
CA ALA A 60 -3.88 -3.48 21.18
C ALA A 60 -5.02 -2.47 21.45
N ILE A 61 -4.72 -1.16 21.44
CA ILE A 61 -5.72 -0.09 21.55
C ILE A 61 -6.70 -0.15 20.37
N TYR A 62 -6.20 -0.32 19.16
CA TYR A 62 -7.03 -0.42 17.95
C TYR A 62 -7.95 -1.65 17.99
N ILE A 63 -7.42 -2.84 18.34
CA ILE A 63 -8.21 -4.07 18.46
C ILE A 63 -9.27 -3.91 19.56
N TYR A 64 -8.91 -3.32 20.71
CA TYR A 64 -9.86 -3.05 21.77
C TYR A 64 -11.00 -2.12 21.29
N TRP A 65 -10.66 -1.03 20.58
CA TRP A 65 -11.65 -0.15 19.95
C TRP A 65 -12.52 -0.90 18.93
N LEU A 66 -11.93 -1.74 18.09
CA LEU A 66 -12.62 -2.47 17.04
C LEU A 66 -13.58 -3.52 17.61
N LEU A 67 -13.16 -4.27 18.62
CA LEU A 67 -13.96 -5.33 19.27
C LEU A 67 -15.02 -4.76 20.20
N ARG A 68 -14.82 -3.56 20.72
CA ARG A 68 -15.85 -2.86 21.48
C ARG A 68 -17.03 -2.60 20.54
N SER A 69 -18.10 -3.36 20.74
CA SER A 69 -19.37 -3.16 20.07
C SER A 69 -19.82 -1.72 20.29
N GLU A 70 -20.25 -1.03 19.24
CA GLU A 70 -21.28 0.00 19.47
C GLU A 70 -22.60 -0.74 19.65
N PRO A 71 -23.25 -0.63 20.83
CA PRO A 71 -24.62 -1.06 20.98
C PRO A 71 -25.51 0.15 20.70
N GLN A 72 -26.06 0.25 19.49
CA GLN A 72 -27.46 0.57 19.23
C GLN A 72 -27.83 0.04 17.83
N ILE A 73 -28.05 -1.28 17.72
CA ILE A 73 -29.20 -1.73 16.93
C ILE A 73 -30.38 -1.23 17.76
N SER A 74 -30.82 0.01 17.53
CA SER A 74 -32.18 0.38 17.84
C SER A 74 -33.05 -0.75 17.29
N LYS A 75 -33.90 -1.33 18.16
CA LYS A 75 -34.91 -2.33 17.78
C LYS A 75 -35.44 -2.00 16.39
N PRO A 76 -35.65 -2.97 15.49
CA PRO A 76 -36.12 -2.67 14.14
C PRO A 76 -37.33 -1.76 14.25
N LYS A 77 -37.16 -0.46 13.94
CA LYS A 77 -38.29 0.46 13.88
C LYS A 77 -39.14 -0.12 12.76
N ILE A 78 -40.39 -0.47 13.09
CA ILE A 78 -41.40 -1.04 12.19
C ILE A 78 -41.76 -0.08 11.03
N ARG A 79 -41.11 1.10 10.97
CA ARG A 79 -41.15 2.04 9.86
C ARG A 79 -39.72 2.40 9.46
N PRO A 80 -39.39 2.44 8.16
CA PRO A 80 -38.18 3.09 7.70
C PRO A 80 -38.34 4.59 7.97
N GLU A 81 -37.72 5.09 9.04
CA GLU A 81 -37.44 6.52 9.14
C GLU A 81 -36.33 6.86 8.13
N PRO A 82 -36.50 7.88 7.29
CA PRO A 82 -35.49 8.31 6.34
C PRO A 82 -34.42 9.13 7.08
N GLU A 83 -33.56 8.49 7.86
CA GLU A 83 -32.45 9.19 8.53
C GLU A 83 -31.15 8.37 8.50
N ALA A 84 -30.80 7.83 7.33
CA ALA A 84 -29.40 7.52 7.06
C ALA A 84 -28.66 8.84 6.75
N ASN A 85 -28.52 9.72 7.76
CA ASN A 85 -27.79 11.00 7.78
C ASN A 85 -27.05 11.29 6.45
N GLU A 86 -27.80 11.73 5.43
CA GLU A 86 -27.35 11.75 4.03
C GLU A 86 -26.16 12.72 3.83
N ASP A 87 -26.01 13.65 4.77
CA ASP A 87 -25.10 14.79 4.71
C ASP A 87 -23.70 14.51 5.27
N GLN A 88 -23.45 13.39 5.97
CA GLN A 88 -22.12 13.17 6.53
C GLN A 88 -21.13 12.86 5.41
N SER A 89 -20.16 13.76 5.22
CA SER A 89 -19.14 13.65 4.18
C SER A 89 -18.03 12.68 4.58
N PHE A 90 -17.27 12.20 3.60
CA PHE A 90 -16.08 11.37 3.87
C PHE A 90 -15.08 12.10 4.78
N LEU A 91 -14.93 13.42 4.57
CA LEU A 91 -14.02 14.25 5.35
C LEU A 91 -14.42 14.30 6.83
N ASP A 92 -15.70 14.19 7.17
CA ASP A 92 -16.13 14.22 8.57
C ASP A 92 -15.72 12.95 9.33
N LEU A 93 -15.43 11.85 8.62
CA LEU A 93 -14.81 10.66 9.22
C LEU A 93 -13.29 10.77 9.35
N VAL A 94 -12.63 11.54 8.46
CA VAL A 94 -11.17 11.69 8.45
C VAL A 94 -10.71 12.78 9.42
N LYS A 95 -11.40 13.93 9.46
CA LYS A 95 -11.04 15.13 10.23
C LYS A 95 -10.76 14.88 11.72
N PRO A 96 -11.42 13.97 12.45
CA PRO A 96 -11.08 13.77 13.87
C PRO A 96 -9.75 13.05 14.08
N PHE A 97 -9.27 12.34 13.06
CA PHE A 97 -8.16 11.38 13.15
C PHE A 97 -7.03 11.69 12.16
N TRP A 98 -7.09 12.82 11.43
CA TRP A 98 -6.11 13.22 10.42
C TRP A 98 -4.67 13.19 10.93
N VAL A 99 -4.48 13.47 12.23
CA VAL A 99 -3.17 13.46 12.87
C VAL A 99 -2.47 12.10 12.75
N PHE A 100 -3.21 10.99 12.78
CA PHE A 100 -2.63 9.66 12.59
C PHE A 100 -2.14 9.43 11.15
N LEU A 101 -2.86 9.96 10.16
CA LEU A 101 -2.41 9.93 8.76
C LEU A 101 -1.17 10.81 8.57
N PHE A 102 -1.14 11.97 9.21
CA PHE A 102 0.02 12.86 9.19
C PHE A 102 1.24 12.21 9.84
N LEU A 103 1.09 11.64 11.04
CA LEU A 103 2.18 10.94 11.73
C LEU A 103 2.69 9.73 10.93
N ALA A 104 1.80 8.93 10.34
CA ALA A 104 2.19 7.85 9.46
C ALA A 104 2.94 8.36 8.21
N TYR A 105 2.50 9.48 7.64
CA TYR A 105 3.17 10.11 6.51
C TYR A 105 4.58 10.58 6.87
N VAL A 106 4.76 11.31 7.98
CA VAL A 106 6.07 11.85 8.36
C VAL A 106 7.02 10.78 8.90
N GLY A 107 6.53 9.70 9.52
CA GLY A 107 7.35 8.56 9.95
C GLY A 107 8.21 8.02 8.80
N PHE A 108 9.47 7.70 9.05
CA PHE A 108 10.38 7.26 7.99
C PHE A 108 10.39 5.72 7.84
N PRO A 109 10.49 5.17 6.61
CA PRO A 109 10.59 3.72 6.39
C PRO A 109 11.77 3.08 7.12
N VAL A 110 11.56 1.90 7.70
CA VAL A 110 12.64 1.11 8.32
C VAL A 110 13.26 0.13 7.33
N THR A 111 12.45 -0.40 6.41
CA THR A 111 12.90 -1.34 5.39
C THR A 111 13.46 -0.64 4.14
N THR A 112 14.07 -1.41 3.25
CA THR A 112 14.76 -0.89 2.05
C THR A 112 13.96 -1.03 0.76
N ASP A 113 12.75 -1.59 0.82
CA ASP A 113 11.89 -1.81 -0.35
C ASP A 113 11.61 -0.52 -1.12
N ILE A 114 11.38 0.59 -0.40
CA ILE A 114 11.09 1.88 -1.01
C ILE A 114 12.24 2.39 -1.90
N TYR A 115 13.49 2.09 -1.57
CA TYR A 115 14.64 2.45 -2.41
C TYR A 115 14.71 1.59 -3.66
N SER A 116 14.30 0.32 -3.56
CA SER A 116 14.17 -0.56 -4.73
C SER A 116 13.09 -0.05 -5.67
N TYR A 117 11.94 0.41 -5.15
CA TYR A 117 10.90 1.07 -5.95
C TYR A 117 11.48 2.25 -6.72
N LEU A 118 12.07 3.21 -6.01
CA LEU A 118 12.65 4.41 -6.61
C LEU A 118 13.73 4.06 -7.63
N HIS A 119 14.57 3.06 -7.36
CA HIS A 119 15.60 2.59 -8.28
C HIS A 119 15.01 2.05 -9.59
N PHE A 120 14.04 1.14 -9.53
CA PHE A 120 13.38 0.61 -10.73
C PHE A 120 12.60 1.70 -11.49
N GLY A 121 12.00 2.63 -10.77
CA GLY A 121 11.40 3.83 -11.35
C GLY A 121 12.42 4.68 -12.10
N TRP A 122 13.62 4.87 -11.53
CA TRP A 122 14.70 5.63 -12.15
C TRP A 122 15.28 4.95 -13.38
N MET A 123 15.50 3.63 -13.32
CA MET A 123 15.87 2.81 -14.48
C MET A 123 14.91 3.05 -15.63
N SER A 124 13.61 2.96 -15.34
CA SER A 124 12.55 3.12 -16.34
C SER A 124 12.47 4.53 -16.90
N TRP A 125 12.66 5.54 -16.03
CA TRP A 125 12.77 6.95 -16.43
C TRP A 125 13.93 7.19 -17.40
N MET A 126 15.05 6.50 -17.20
CA MET A 126 16.23 6.57 -18.07
C MET A 126 16.16 5.63 -19.29
N GLY A 127 15.02 4.97 -19.53
CA GLY A 127 14.86 4.04 -20.65
C GLY A 127 15.54 2.68 -20.46
N ILE A 128 16.04 2.38 -19.26
CA ILE A 128 16.60 1.08 -18.89
C ILE A 128 15.46 0.16 -18.44
N ASN A 129 15.39 -1.03 -19.02
CA ASN A 129 14.34 -1.99 -18.70
C ASN A 129 14.66 -2.74 -17.40
N PRO A 130 13.92 -2.51 -16.29
CA PRO A 130 14.22 -3.12 -15.00
C PRO A 130 13.91 -4.63 -14.94
N TYR A 131 13.24 -5.19 -15.96
CA TYR A 131 12.95 -6.61 -16.07
C TYR A 131 14.05 -7.40 -16.79
N LEU A 132 14.99 -6.70 -17.42
CA LEU A 132 16.12 -7.29 -18.14
C LEU A 132 17.46 -6.93 -17.51
N THR A 133 17.58 -5.74 -16.94
CA THR A 133 18.78 -5.26 -16.28
C THR A 133 18.62 -5.44 -14.76
N PRO A 134 19.52 -6.19 -14.10
CA PRO A 134 19.55 -6.27 -12.65
C PRO A 134 19.85 -4.91 -12.00
N ALA A 135 19.28 -4.64 -10.83
CA ALA A 135 19.51 -3.39 -10.09
C ALA A 135 20.99 -3.18 -9.73
N SER A 136 21.79 -4.24 -9.56
CA SER A 136 23.22 -4.11 -9.28
C SER A 136 24.05 -3.66 -10.49
N GLU A 137 23.52 -3.77 -11.71
CA GLU A 137 24.23 -3.39 -12.94
C GLU A 137 23.97 -1.94 -13.34
N PHE A 138 23.07 -1.24 -12.65
CA PHE A 138 22.72 0.15 -12.94
C PHE A 138 23.01 1.05 -11.74
N VAL A 139 23.70 2.17 -12.00
CA VAL A 139 24.07 3.13 -10.96
C VAL A 139 23.07 4.29 -10.95
N SER A 140 22.58 4.61 -9.76
CA SER A 140 21.61 5.67 -9.49
C SER A 140 21.85 6.28 -8.10
N PRO A 141 21.17 7.40 -7.75
CA PRO A 141 21.19 7.92 -6.38
C PRO A 141 20.73 6.91 -5.31
N MET A 142 19.96 5.89 -5.70
CA MET A 142 19.43 4.86 -4.80
C MET A 142 20.39 3.67 -4.63
N SER A 143 21.42 3.54 -5.47
CA SER A 143 22.32 2.38 -5.47
C SER A 143 22.98 2.11 -4.11
N PRO A 144 23.40 3.13 -3.31
CA PRO A 144 23.93 2.90 -1.97
C PRO A 144 22.93 2.28 -0.97
N PHE A 145 21.63 2.41 -1.23
CA PHE A 145 20.55 1.97 -0.35
C PHE A 145 19.99 0.58 -0.71
N LEU A 146 20.47 -0.01 -1.81
CA LEU A 146 19.94 -1.28 -2.31
C LEU A 146 20.49 -2.45 -1.50
N VAL A 147 19.57 -3.26 -0.96
CA VAL A 147 19.90 -4.56 -0.36
C VAL A 147 19.86 -5.68 -1.41
N TRP A 148 19.05 -5.53 -2.47
CA TRP A 148 18.83 -6.55 -3.49
C TRP A 148 19.28 -6.05 -4.87
N GLY A 149 20.17 -6.80 -5.52
CA GLY A 149 20.78 -6.45 -6.81
C GLY A 149 20.04 -6.94 -8.05
N GLN A 150 18.81 -7.42 -7.88
CA GLN A 150 18.07 -8.19 -8.89
C GLN A 150 17.24 -7.36 -9.89
N THR A 151 16.68 -8.04 -10.89
CA THR A 151 15.65 -7.47 -11.76
C THR A 151 14.32 -7.25 -11.00
N SER A 152 13.49 -6.34 -11.49
CA SER A 152 12.24 -5.97 -10.83
C SER A 152 11.24 -7.13 -10.75
N THR A 153 10.71 -7.33 -9.55
CA THR A 153 9.65 -8.29 -9.23
C THR A 153 8.26 -7.64 -9.26
N TYR A 154 8.18 -6.34 -9.54
CA TYR A 154 6.95 -5.55 -9.55
C TYR A 154 6.43 -5.36 -10.96
N GLY A 155 5.12 -5.47 -11.16
CA GLY A 155 4.54 -5.33 -12.49
C GLY A 155 4.60 -3.90 -13.05
N PRO A 156 4.31 -3.72 -14.35
CA PRO A 156 4.50 -2.46 -15.06
C PRO A 156 3.67 -1.31 -14.49
N ILE A 157 2.49 -1.59 -13.90
CA ILE A 157 1.65 -0.54 -13.32
C ILE A 157 2.31 0.06 -12.07
N SER A 158 2.91 -0.78 -11.22
CA SER A 158 3.64 -0.31 -10.04
C SER A 158 4.85 0.53 -10.45
N ASN A 159 5.56 0.07 -11.47
CA ASN A 159 6.73 0.74 -12.00
C ASN A 159 6.43 2.17 -12.52
N LEU A 160 5.25 2.41 -13.10
CA LEU A 160 4.81 3.76 -13.46
C LEU A 160 4.67 4.68 -12.24
N LEU A 161 4.18 4.16 -11.10
CA LEU A 161 4.12 4.95 -9.86
C LEU A 161 5.52 5.20 -9.30
N PHE A 162 6.40 4.22 -9.41
CA PHE A 162 7.78 4.34 -8.95
C PHE A 162 8.52 5.46 -9.69
N MET A 163 8.29 5.61 -11.00
CA MET A 163 8.84 6.71 -11.80
C MET A 163 8.49 8.09 -11.22
N VAL A 164 7.30 8.26 -10.64
CA VAL A 164 6.86 9.54 -10.05
C VAL A 164 7.77 9.96 -8.89
N GLY A 165 8.04 9.06 -7.95
CA GLY A 165 8.98 9.33 -6.86
C GLY A 165 10.42 9.43 -7.34
N ALA A 166 10.81 8.53 -8.26
CA ALA A 166 12.15 8.47 -8.81
C ALA A 166 12.59 9.78 -9.46
N ALA A 167 11.69 10.48 -10.15
CA ALA A 167 11.95 11.77 -10.79
C ALA A 167 12.54 12.84 -9.85
N PHE A 168 12.31 12.74 -8.53
CA PHE A 168 12.79 13.69 -7.53
C PHE A 168 14.08 13.25 -6.82
N THR A 169 14.51 12.00 -7.04
CA THR A 169 15.71 11.45 -6.40
C THR A 169 17.03 12.12 -6.76
N PRO A 170 17.20 12.77 -7.94
CA PRO A 170 18.40 13.58 -8.23
C PRO A 170 18.52 14.82 -7.35
N ILE A 171 17.41 15.34 -6.84
CA ILE A 171 17.40 16.48 -5.90
C ILE A 171 17.72 15.96 -4.50
N SER A 172 17.00 14.93 -4.07
CA SER A 172 17.21 14.27 -2.79
C SER A 172 16.49 12.92 -2.76
N VAL A 173 17.18 11.88 -2.27
CA VAL A 173 16.56 10.55 -2.06
C VAL A 173 15.39 10.65 -1.08
N ILE A 174 15.53 11.46 -0.01
CA ILE A 174 14.47 11.71 0.97
C ILE A 174 13.24 12.34 0.29
N LEU A 175 13.45 13.30 -0.62
CA LEU A 175 12.34 13.90 -1.37
C LEU A 175 11.63 12.85 -2.24
N GLY A 176 12.38 12.01 -2.95
CA GLY A 176 11.81 10.91 -3.74
C GLY A 176 10.97 9.95 -2.90
N VAL A 177 11.44 9.59 -1.70
CA VAL A 177 10.70 8.78 -0.72
C VAL A 177 9.38 9.44 -0.35
N TYR A 178 9.39 10.71 0.08
CA TYR A 178 8.17 11.37 0.51
C TYR A 178 7.19 11.66 -0.63
N VAL A 179 7.68 11.93 -1.85
CA VAL A 179 6.81 12.06 -3.04
C VAL A 179 6.10 10.74 -3.32
N LEU A 180 6.81 9.62 -3.29
CA LEU A 180 6.18 8.31 -3.50
C LEU A 180 5.18 7.98 -2.37
N LYS A 181 5.51 8.31 -1.12
CA LYS A 181 4.58 8.17 0.02
C LYS A 181 3.32 9.02 -0.12
N VAL A 182 3.39 10.21 -0.75
CA VAL A 182 2.17 10.98 -1.07
C VAL A 182 1.27 10.18 -2.01
N VAL A 183 1.83 9.54 -3.04
CA VAL A 183 1.06 8.68 -3.95
C VAL A 183 0.37 7.54 -3.17
N PHE A 184 1.09 6.88 -2.28
CA PHE A 184 0.53 5.80 -1.45
C PHE A 184 -0.54 6.28 -0.46
N LEU A 185 -0.35 7.46 0.14
CA LEU A 185 -1.37 8.10 0.98
C LEU A 185 -2.64 8.42 0.20
N LEU A 186 -2.52 8.94 -1.02
CA LEU A 186 -3.67 9.21 -1.89
C LEU A 186 -4.40 7.93 -2.28
N LEU A 187 -3.68 6.83 -2.55
CA LEU A 187 -4.28 5.52 -2.80
C LEU A 187 -5.00 4.98 -1.56
N HIS A 188 -4.42 5.11 -0.37
CA HIS A 188 -5.06 4.71 0.89
C HIS A 188 -6.33 5.50 1.17
N LEU A 189 -6.31 6.82 0.97
CA LEU A 189 -7.49 7.67 1.08
C LEU A 189 -8.56 7.32 0.03
N THR A 190 -8.14 7.01 -1.21
CA THR A 190 -9.04 6.54 -2.26
C THR A 190 -9.71 5.22 -1.87
N ASN A 191 -8.97 4.28 -1.29
CA ASN A 191 -9.51 3.02 -0.79
C ASN A 191 -10.53 3.25 0.32
N GLY A 192 -10.21 4.11 1.29
CA GLY A 192 -11.14 4.51 2.34
C GLY A 192 -12.40 5.17 1.80
N TYR A 193 -12.26 6.05 0.79
CA TYR A 193 -13.38 6.70 0.12
C TYR A 193 -14.28 5.69 -0.61
N LEU A 194 -13.69 4.74 -1.35
CA LEU A 194 -14.44 3.68 -2.03
C LEU A 194 -15.21 2.80 -1.04
N ILE A 195 -14.57 2.42 0.07
CA ILE A 195 -15.21 1.68 1.16
C ILE A 195 -16.39 2.47 1.72
N TRP A 196 -16.17 3.73 2.11
CA TRP A 196 -17.20 4.62 2.63
C TRP A 196 -18.38 4.75 1.66
N ARG A 197 -18.10 5.09 0.39
CA ARG A 197 -19.11 5.37 -0.63
C ARG A 197 -20.00 4.18 -0.92
N HIS A 198 -19.44 2.97 -0.93
CA HIS A 198 -20.14 1.74 -1.29
C HIS A 198 -20.66 0.94 -0.10
N LEU A 199 -20.23 1.27 1.12
CA LEU A 199 -20.82 0.76 2.34
C LEU A 199 -21.84 1.71 2.95
N LYS A 200 -21.98 2.98 2.51
CA LYS A 200 -22.99 3.93 3.04
C LYS A 200 -24.36 3.31 3.42
N PRO A 201 -24.96 2.41 2.63
CA PRO A 201 -26.25 1.78 2.99
C PRO A 201 -26.19 0.78 4.16
N SER A 202 -25.01 0.35 4.60
CA SER A 202 -24.78 -0.59 5.70
C SER A 202 -24.73 0.13 7.04
N ALA A 203 -25.34 -0.44 8.08
CA ALA A 203 -25.26 0.09 9.44
C ALA A 203 -23.82 0.25 9.97
N HIS A 204 -22.86 -0.49 9.41
CA HIS A 204 -21.47 -0.50 9.88
C HIS A 204 -20.52 0.38 9.06
N TYR A 205 -21.01 1.14 8.07
CA TYR A 205 -20.15 1.84 7.10
C TYR A 205 -19.11 2.76 7.76
N LYS A 206 -19.50 3.50 8.82
CA LYS A 206 -18.61 4.41 9.54
C LYS A 206 -17.48 3.63 10.21
N LYS A 207 -17.85 2.63 11.02
CA LYS A 207 -16.89 1.80 11.77
C LYS A 207 -15.95 1.08 10.82
N THR A 208 -16.44 0.50 9.72
CA THR A 208 -15.60 -0.17 8.72
C THR A 208 -14.66 0.80 7.99
N THR A 209 -15.13 2.00 7.64
CA THR A 209 -14.30 3.03 7.00
C THR A 209 -13.19 3.50 7.92
N ILE A 210 -13.51 3.84 9.17
CA ILE A 210 -12.53 4.26 10.19
C ILE A 210 -11.57 3.12 10.48
N ALA A 211 -12.08 1.89 10.61
CA ALA A 211 -11.25 0.71 10.84
C ALA A 211 -10.23 0.52 9.70
N TYR A 212 -10.61 0.70 8.44
CA TYR A 212 -9.65 0.63 7.34
C TYR A 212 -8.64 1.80 7.38
N LEU A 213 -9.13 3.04 7.46
CA LEU A 213 -8.28 4.22 7.35
C LEU A 213 -7.24 4.32 8.47
N PHE A 214 -7.61 3.90 9.68
CA PHE A 214 -6.81 4.06 10.89
C PHE A 214 -6.39 2.74 11.50
N ASN A 215 -6.36 1.67 10.70
CA ASN A 215 -5.71 0.42 11.10
C ASN A 215 -4.20 0.69 11.25
N PRO A 216 -3.60 0.49 12.45
CA PRO A 216 -2.18 0.71 12.67
C PRO A 216 -1.30 -0.09 11.72
N LEU A 217 -1.72 -1.32 11.38
CA LEU A 217 -1.00 -2.16 10.42
C LEU A 217 -1.01 -1.57 9.02
N LEU A 218 -2.17 -1.13 8.54
CA LEU A 218 -2.25 -0.55 7.19
C LEU A 218 -1.52 0.79 7.11
N LEU A 219 -1.60 1.62 8.15
CA LEU A 219 -0.85 2.88 8.20
C LEU A 219 0.66 2.63 8.23
N TYR A 220 1.12 1.65 9.02
CA TYR A 220 2.52 1.30 9.08
C TYR A 220 3.03 0.76 7.74
N GLU A 221 2.39 -0.28 7.21
CA GLU A 221 2.83 -0.93 5.97
C GLU A 221 2.67 -0.02 4.74
N PHE A 222 1.50 0.60 4.55
CA PHE A 222 1.23 1.34 3.32
C PHE A 222 1.83 2.74 3.31
N ILE A 223 1.91 3.39 4.47
CA ILE A 223 2.28 4.81 4.53
C ILE A 223 3.65 5.00 5.17
N VAL A 224 3.93 4.42 6.35
CA VAL A 224 5.22 4.57 7.02
C VAL A 224 6.32 3.93 6.18
N GLU A 225 6.24 2.63 5.96
CA GLU A 225 7.17 1.85 5.12
C GLU A 225 7.02 2.19 3.63
N GLY A 226 5.81 2.56 3.22
CA GLY A 226 5.51 2.89 1.84
C GLY A 226 5.43 1.66 0.94
N HIS A 227 4.71 0.61 1.35
CA HIS A 227 4.50 -0.56 0.52
C HIS A 227 3.48 -0.32 -0.59
N ILE A 228 3.83 -0.80 -1.79
CA ILE A 228 2.97 -0.78 -2.99
C ILE A 228 1.68 -1.60 -2.83
N ASP A 229 1.58 -2.42 -1.78
CA ASP A 229 0.43 -3.25 -1.45
C ASP A 229 -0.87 -2.44 -1.23
N VAL A 230 -0.76 -1.12 -1.01
CA VAL A 230 -1.90 -0.20 -1.05
C VAL A 230 -2.59 -0.15 -2.42
N LEU A 231 -1.83 -0.23 -3.52
CA LEU A 231 -2.35 -0.24 -4.88
C LEU A 231 -3.07 -1.57 -5.17
N ILE A 232 -2.53 -2.67 -4.67
CA ILE A 232 -3.19 -3.98 -4.72
C ILE A 232 -4.54 -3.91 -4.00
N SER A 233 -4.57 -3.30 -2.82
CA SER A 233 -5.81 -3.07 -2.07
C SER A 233 -6.81 -2.28 -2.91
N THR A 234 -6.38 -1.25 -3.66
CA THR A 234 -7.24 -0.48 -4.56
C THR A 234 -7.89 -1.36 -5.63
N PHE A 235 -7.12 -2.22 -6.29
CA PHE A 235 -7.64 -3.12 -7.31
C PHE A 235 -8.58 -4.18 -6.74
N CYS A 236 -8.26 -4.76 -5.58
CA CYS A 236 -9.12 -5.73 -4.90
C CYS A 236 -10.45 -5.11 -4.43
N ILE A 237 -10.41 -3.91 -3.84
CA ILE A 237 -11.62 -3.18 -3.44
C ILE A 237 -12.47 -2.85 -4.67
N SER A 238 -11.85 -2.35 -5.73
CA SER A 238 -12.52 -2.05 -7.00
C SER A 238 -13.17 -3.29 -7.62
N PHE A 239 -12.46 -4.43 -7.62
CA PHE A 239 -12.98 -5.71 -8.08
C PHE A 239 -14.28 -6.09 -7.35
N ILE A 240 -14.28 -6.04 -6.02
CA ILE A 240 -15.45 -6.38 -5.20
C ILE A 240 -16.62 -5.42 -5.51
N ILE A 241 -16.34 -4.11 -5.58
CA ILE A 241 -17.35 -3.09 -5.91
C ILE A 241 -17.96 -3.35 -7.29
N LEU A 242 -17.14 -3.58 -8.31
CA LEU A 242 -17.58 -3.82 -9.68
C LEU A 242 -18.38 -5.12 -9.80
N LEU A 243 -18.00 -6.18 -9.08
CA LEU A 243 -18.80 -7.41 -8.98
C LEU A 243 -20.17 -7.13 -8.36
N ARG A 244 -20.25 -6.38 -7.26
CA ARG A 244 -21.52 -6.02 -6.61
C ARG A 244 -22.44 -5.23 -7.54
N HIS A 245 -21.89 -4.36 -8.37
CA HIS A 245 -22.63 -3.59 -9.39
C HIS A 245 -22.84 -4.34 -10.71
N LYS A 246 -22.53 -5.64 -10.76
CA LYS A 246 -22.67 -6.50 -11.95
C LYS A 246 -21.87 -6.02 -13.16
N ARG A 247 -20.83 -5.19 -12.96
CA ARG A 247 -19.87 -4.76 -13.99
C ARG A 247 -18.75 -5.80 -14.14
N TYR A 248 -19.13 -7.01 -14.56
CA TYR A 248 -18.27 -8.19 -14.47
C TYR A 248 -16.97 -8.11 -15.27
N ALA A 249 -17.00 -7.58 -16.50
CA ALA A 249 -15.79 -7.44 -17.32
C ALA A 249 -14.79 -6.49 -16.65
N ALA A 250 -15.26 -5.32 -16.20
CA ALA A 250 -14.45 -4.35 -15.48
C ALA A 250 -13.90 -4.93 -14.17
N ALA A 251 -14.68 -5.77 -13.47
CA ALA A 251 -14.21 -6.46 -12.27
C ALA A 251 -13.01 -7.36 -12.59
N LEU A 252 -13.11 -8.24 -13.61
CA LEU A 252 -11.98 -9.08 -14.03
C LEU A 252 -10.76 -8.23 -14.41
N LEU A 253 -10.97 -7.14 -15.15
CA LEU A 253 -9.89 -6.23 -15.54
C LEU A 253 -9.24 -5.53 -14.35
N ALA A 254 -9.98 -5.25 -13.27
CA ALA A 254 -9.39 -4.73 -12.04
C ALA A 254 -8.41 -5.73 -11.40
N ILE A 255 -8.74 -7.02 -11.38
CA ILE A 255 -7.83 -8.07 -10.88
C ILE A 255 -6.62 -8.25 -11.80
N VAL A 256 -6.83 -8.20 -13.12
CA VAL A 256 -5.73 -8.24 -14.10
C VAL A 256 -4.79 -7.04 -13.93
N ALA A 257 -5.33 -5.84 -13.71
CA ALA A 257 -4.53 -4.67 -13.37
C ALA A 257 -3.77 -4.87 -12.04
N GLY A 258 -4.43 -5.44 -11.02
CA GLY A 258 -3.77 -5.84 -9.78
C GLY A 258 -2.58 -6.79 -10.02
N PHE A 259 -2.73 -7.80 -10.87
CA PHE A 259 -1.65 -8.71 -11.27
C PHE A 259 -0.49 -7.97 -11.95
N PHE A 260 -0.79 -7.02 -12.84
CA PHE A 260 0.21 -6.14 -13.47
C PHE A 260 0.78 -5.08 -12.52
N SER A 261 0.35 -5.01 -11.26
CA SER A 261 1.03 -4.26 -10.20
C SER A 261 1.94 -5.16 -9.37
N LYS A 262 1.42 -6.29 -8.90
CA LYS A 262 2.14 -7.33 -8.15
C LYS A 262 1.41 -8.64 -8.39
N THR A 263 2.09 -9.77 -8.40
CA THR A 263 1.49 -11.03 -8.90
C THR A 263 0.34 -11.59 -8.04
N LEU A 264 0.28 -11.24 -6.74
CA LEU A 264 -0.64 -11.84 -5.76
C LEU A 264 -2.15 -11.81 -6.13
N PRO A 265 -2.73 -10.74 -6.71
CA PRO A 265 -4.17 -10.67 -7.00
C PRO A 265 -4.68 -11.75 -7.95
N ILE A 266 -3.80 -12.39 -8.75
CA ILE A 266 -4.19 -13.45 -9.68
C ILE A 266 -4.89 -14.63 -8.99
N VAL A 267 -4.67 -14.83 -7.69
CA VAL A 267 -5.31 -15.89 -6.89
C VAL A 267 -6.84 -15.78 -6.90
N TRP A 268 -7.38 -14.57 -7.09
CA TRP A 268 -8.84 -14.36 -7.15
C TRP A 268 -9.45 -14.67 -8.52
N LEU A 269 -8.63 -14.74 -9.58
CA LEU A 269 -9.11 -14.86 -10.96
C LEU A 269 -9.83 -16.20 -11.24
N PRO A 270 -9.31 -17.38 -10.82
CA PRO A 270 -10.00 -18.65 -11.05
C PRO A 270 -11.40 -18.68 -10.41
N MET A 271 -11.51 -18.20 -9.17
CA MET A 271 -12.78 -18.13 -8.45
C MET A 271 -13.77 -17.18 -9.14
N ALA A 272 -13.30 -16.00 -9.59
CA ALA A 272 -14.12 -15.05 -10.33
C ALA A 272 -14.61 -15.63 -11.67
N CYS A 273 -13.74 -16.31 -12.41
CA CYS A 273 -14.09 -16.97 -13.67
C CYS A 273 -15.13 -18.07 -13.46
N VAL A 274 -14.94 -18.96 -12.48
CA VAL A 274 -15.91 -20.02 -12.16
C VAL A 274 -17.27 -19.42 -11.78
N PHE A 275 -17.29 -18.37 -10.97
CA PHE A 275 -18.51 -17.64 -10.63
C PHE A 275 -19.22 -17.13 -11.90
N LEU A 276 -18.51 -16.47 -12.81
CA LEU A 276 -19.10 -15.91 -14.03
C LEU A 276 -19.56 -16.96 -15.04
N ILE A 277 -18.83 -18.08 -15.15
CA ILE A 277 -19.23 -19.24 -15.96
C ILE A 277 -20.56 -19.80 -15.45
N ARG A 278 -20.68 -20.03 -14.13
CA ARG A 278 -21.93 -20.51 -13.51
C ARG A 278 -23.09 -19.54 -13.71
N GLN A 279 -22.81 -18.24 -13.71
CA GLN A 279 -23.79 -17.18 -13.97
C GLN A 279 -24.03 -16.93 -15.47
N LYS A 280 -23.47 -17.75 -16.37
CA LYS A 280 -23.57 -17.65 -17.84
C LYS A 280 -23.18 -16.25 -18.38
N ARG A 281 -22.22 -15.57 -17.74
CA ARG A 281 -21.74 -14.23 -18.12
C ARG A 281 -20.63 -14.29 -19.17
N TRP A 282 -20.87 -15.02 -20.26
CA TRP A 282 -19.89 -15.31 -21.31
C TRP A 282 -19.36 -14.06 -22.02
N GLN A 283 -20.22 -13.09 -22.30
CA GLN A 283 -19.80 -11.82 -22.92
C GLN A 283 -18.78 -11.08 -22.07
N ALA A 284 -18.99 -11.02 -20.75
CA ALA A 284 -18.06 -10.35 -19.85
C ALA A 284 -16.69 -11.06 -19.78
N LEU A 285 -16.70 -12.40 -19.80
CA LEU A 285 -15.48 -13.20 -19.88
C LEU A 285 -14.74 -12.95 -21.20
N ALA A 286 -15.44 -12.98 -22.33
CA ALA A 286 -14.86 -12.74 -23.64
C ALA A 286 -14.22 -11.35 -23.74
N ILE A 287 -14.92 -10.29 -23.28
CA ILE A 287 -14.38 -8.92 -23.25
C ILE A 287 -13.13 -8.86 -22.38
N ALA A 288 -13.16 -9.42 -21.17
CA ALA A 288 -12.01 -9.40 -20.28
C ALA A 288 -10.81 -10.17 -20.85
N ILE A 289 -11.04 -11.32 -21.50
CA ILE A 289 -10.00 -12.13 -22.15
C ILE A 289 -9.39 -11.35 -23.31
N LEU A 290 -10.20 -10.75 -24.19
CA LEU A 290 -9.71 -9.98 -25.33
C LEU A 290 -8.86 -8.78 -24.90
N ILE A 291 -9.33 -8.02 -23.91
CA ILE A 291 -8.57 -6.88 -23.39
C ILE A 291 -7.30 -7.35 -22.69
N THR A 292 -7.36 -8.43 -21.91
CA THR A 292 -6.17 -9.00 -21.26
C THR A 292 -5.16 -9.47 -22.29
N ALA A 293 -5.59 -10.15 -23.35
CA ALA A 293 -4.73 -10.57 -24.45
C ALA A 293 -4.09 -9.38 -25.17
N ALA A 294 -4.85 -8.30 -25.39
CA ALA A 294 -4.32 -7.06 -25.95
C ALA A 294 -3.27 -6.42 -25.04
N LEU A 295 -3.51 -6.38 -23.72
CA LEU A 295 -2.54 -5.88 -22.73
C LEU A 295 -1.28 -6.76 -22.69
N CYS A 296 -1.42 -8.08 -22.68
CA CYS A 296 -0.30 -9.01 -22.74
C CYS A 296 0.52 -8.83 -24.02
N THR A 297 -0.14 -8.59 -25.16
CA THR A 297 0.54 -8.33 -26.44
C THR A 297 1.27 -6.99 -26.41
N LEU A 298 0.61 -5.94 -25.92
CA LEU A 298 1.20 -4.61 -25.77
C LEU A 298 2.44 -4.67 -24.87
N PHE A 299 2.32 -5.22 -23.66
CA PHE A 299 3.44 -5.35 -22.74
C PHE A 299 4.51 -6.30 -23.26
N GLY A 300 4.13 -7.41 -23.90
CA GLY A 300 5.08 -8.33 -24.55
C GLY A 300 5.89 -7.66 -25.66
N SER A 301 5.30 -6.74 -26.41
CA SER A 301 6.02 -6.02 -27.47
C SER A 301 6.89 -4.86 -26.99
N THR A 302 6.73 -4.43 -25.73
CA THR A 302 7.37 -3.22 -25.19
C THR A 302 8.21 -3.51 -23.94
N ILE A 303 7.55 -3.86 -22.85
CA ILE A 303 8.14 -4.00 -21.51
C ILE A 303 8.72 -5.40 -21.29
N PHE A 304 8.09 -6.44 -21.85
CA PHE A 304 8.43 -7.85 -21.68
C PHE A 304 8.83 -8.52 -23.01
N PRO A 305 9.91 -8.07 -23.68
CA PRO A 305 10.27 -8.51 -25.04
C PRO A 305 10.66 -9.99 -25.14
N ASN A 306 10.94 -10.66 -24.01
CA ASN A 306 11.30 -12.07 -23.98
C ASN A 306 10.84 -12.74 -22.67
N ALA A 307 10.94 -14.07 -22.64
CA ALA A 307 10.53 -14.86 -21.48
C ALA A 307 11.28 -14.51 -20.19
N LYS A 308 12.54 -14.06 -20.26
CA LYS A 308 13.30 -13.65 -19.06
C LYS A 308 12.64 -12.46 -18.37
N ALA A 309 12.21 -11.47 -19.14
CA ALA A 309 11.51 -10.30 -18.61
C ALA A 309 10.18 -10.70 -17.91
N VAL A 310 9.43 -11.64 -18.49
CA VAL A 310 8.20 -12.18 -17.87
C VAL A 310 8.51 -12.99 -16.62
N LEU A 311 9.61 -13.74 -16.58
CA LEU A 311 9.99 -14.51 -15.40
C LEU A 311 10.46 -13.61 -14.25
N SER A 312 10.94 -12.40 -14.53
CA SER A 312 11.38 -11.43 -13.51
C SER A 312 10.29 -11.11 -12.49
N ILE A 313 9.04 -10.91 -12.93
CA ILE A 313 7.91 -10.61 -12.03
C ILE A 313 7.51 -11.77 -11.11
N ILE A 314 8.00 -12.99 -11.38
CA ILE A 314 7.75 -14.20 -10.58
C ILE A 314 9.01 -14.58 -9.77
N ASN A 315 10.14 -13.90 -9.99
CA ASN A 315 11.40 -14.20 -9.32
C ASN A 315 11.29 -13.85 -7.81
N PRO A 316 11.46 -14.81 -6.89
CA PRO A 316 11.42 -14.51 -5.46
C PRO A 316 12.66 -13.76 -4.97
N GLY A 317 13.74 -13.78 -5.76
CA GLY A 317 14.79 -12.78 -5.64
C GLY A 317 15.84 -12.95 -4.54
N VAL A 318 15.75 -14.04 -3.80
CA VAL A 318 16.58 -14.31 -2.63
C VAL A 318 18.06 -14.59 -2.93
N ALA A 319 18.45 -14.81 -4.20
CA ALA A 319 19.84 -15.15 -4.57
C ALA A 319 20.77 -13.93 -4.78
N TYR A 320 20.22 -12.70 -4.83
CA TYR A 320 20.95 -11.48 -5.20
C TYR A 320 21.06 -10.50 -4.03
N GLN A 321 21.19 -11.01 -2.80
CA GLN A 321 21.51 -10.15 -1.68
C GLN A 321 22.85 -9.49 -1.96
N THR A 322 22.85 -8.16 -2.03
CA THR A 322 24.09 -7.40 -2.05
C THR A 322 24.81 -7.66 -0.72
N GLY A 323 26.13 -7.59 -0.65
CA GLY A 323 26.90 -7.87 0.59
C GLY A 323 26.56 -6.98 1.80
N TRP A 324 25.55 -6.12 1.68
CA TRP A 324 24.94 -5.33 2.73
C TRP A 324 24.08 -6.20 3.65
N VAL A 325 24.56 -6.37 4.89
CA VAL A 325 23.72 -6.76 6.01
C VAL A 325 23.21 -5.45 6.62
N VAL A 326 21.91 -5.18 6.50
CA VAL A 326 21.28 -4.09 7.24
C VAL A 326 21.52 -4.34 8.74
N PRO A 327 22.07 -3.39 9.51
CA PRO A 327 22.29 -3.58 10.94
C PRO A 327 20.99 -3.67 11.78
#